data_AF-A0A643CXZ4-F1
#
_entry.id   AF-A0A643CXZ4-F1
#
_cell.length_a   1.000
_cell.length_b   1.000
_cell.length_c   1.000
_cell.angle_alpha   90.00
_cell.angle_beta   90.00
_cell.angle_gamma   90.00
#
_symmetry.space_group_name_H-M   'P 1'
#
loop_
_entity.id
_entity.type
_entity.pdbx_description
1 polymer ?
#
loop_
_entity_poly.entity_id
_entity_poly.type
_entity_poly.pdbx_seq_one_letter_code
_entity_poly.pdbx_strand_id
1 'polypeptide(L)' 'MDATFWGRGIFGQRMAINPKNNIVMVQWSAWDSARPSAEIENENALFFNAVTNYLNQ' A
#
# COMPACT_ATOMS: atom_id res chain seq x y z
N MET A 1 -14.08 -11.41 3.16
CA MET A 1 -13.88 -10.19 2.35
C MET A 1 -12.55 -10.35 1.62
N ASP A 2 -12.55 -10.43 0.30
CA ASP A 2 -11.32 -10.55 -0.52
C ASP A 2 -10.69 -9.19 -0.87
N ALA A 3 -11.20 -8.09 -0.31
CA ALA A 3 -10.72 -6.74 -0.60
C ALA A 3 -9.62 -6.31 0.37
N THR A 4 -8.58 -5.65 -0.16
CA THR A 4 -7.64 -4.85 0.64
C THR A 4 -8.16 -3.42 0.76
N PHE A 5 -8.22 -2.91 1.99
CA PHE A 5 -8.61 -1.53 2.27
C PHE A 5 -7.40 -0.61 2.31
N TRP A 6 -7.54 0.60 1.78
CA TRP A 6 -6.45 1.56 1.65
C TRP A 6 -6.79 2.91 2.28
N GLY A 7 -5.99 3.34 3.24
CA GLY A 7 -5.86 4.72 3.69
C GLY A 7 -4.74 5.41 2.91
N ARG A 8 -5.03 6.58 2.33
CA ARG A 8 -4.07 7.37 1.55
C ARG A 8 -3.95 8.77 2.15
N GLY A 9 -2.73 9.16 2.51
CA GLY A 9 -2.38 10.52 2.88
C GLY A 9 -1.52 11.18 1.80
N ILE A 10 -1.51 12.52 1.78
CA ILE A 10 -0.63 13.30 0.91
C ILE A 10 0.84 13.02 1.25
N PHE A 11 1.75 13.28 0.30
CA PHE A 11 3.19 13.05 0.46
C PHE A 11 3.58 11.57 0.70
N GLY A 12 2.73 10.64 0.27
CA GLY A 12 3.05 9.21 0.20
C GLY A 12 2.70 8.38 1.44
N GLN A 13 1.89 8.89 2.35
CA GLN A 13 1.44 8.09 3.50
C GLN A 13 0.45 7.01 3.04
N ARG A 14 0.69 5.75 3.43
CA ARG A 14 -0.22 4.63 3.16
C ARG A 14 -0.52 3.82 4.40
N MET A 15 -1.75 3.36 4.47
CA MET A 15 -2.15 2.24 5.32
C MET A 15 -2.90 1.24 4.43
N ALA A 16 -2.45 -0.01 4.40
CA ALA A 16 -3.15 -1.09 3.71
C ALA A 16 -3.56 -2.16 4.71
N ILE A 17 -4.80 -2.60 4.67
CA ILE A 17 -5.34 -3.65 5.52
C ILE A 17 -5.86 -4.75 4.61
N ASN A 18 -5.24 -5.93 4.65
CA ASN A 18 -5.68 -7.13 3.95
C ASN A 18 -6.20 -8.15 4.98
N PRO A 19 -7.53 -8.22 5.19
CA PRO A 19 -8.11 -9.14 6.18
C PRO A 19 -8.00 -10.61 5.77
N LYS A 20 -7.93 -10.90 4.46
CA LYS A 20 -7.84 -12.27 3.95
C LYS A 20 -6.57 -12.96 4.46
N ASN A 21 -5.47 -12.20 4.47
CA ASN A 21 -4.15 -12.71 4.85
C ASN A 21 -3.69 -12.23 6.24
N ASN A 22 -4.55 -11.52 6.99
CA ASN A 22 -4.21 -10.90 8.29
C ASN A 22 -2.97 -9.98 8.24
N ILE A 23 -2.81 -9.23 7.15
CA ILE A 23 -1.66 -8.32 6.97
C ILE A 23 -2.11 -6.86 7.10
N VAL A 24 -1.33 -6.09 7.84
CA VAL A 24 -1.39 -4.62 7.87
C VAL A 24 -0.04 -4.07 7.43
N MET A 25 -0.07 -3.14 6.46
CA MET A 25 1.10 -2.36 6.07
C MET A 25 0.88 -0.90 6.45
N VAL A 26 1.91 -0.29 7.02
CA VAL A 26 2.01 1.16 7.22
C VAL A 26 3.25 1.64 6.50
N GLN A 27 3.09 2.66 5.65
CA GLN A 27 4.20 3.31 4.97
C GLN A 27 4.19 4.79 5.29
N TRP A 28 5.35 5.27 5.72
CA TRP A 28 5.64 6.69 5.85
C TRP A 28 6.60 7.12 4.75
N SER A 29 6.38 8.31 4.23
CA SER A 29 7.16 8.87 3.14
C SER A 29 7.21 10.39 3.24
N ALA A 30 8.09 11.00 2.45
CA ALA A 30 8.21 12.45 2.33
C ALA A 30 8.39 12.81 0.84
N TRP A 31 7.45 12.38 0.00
CA TRP A 31 7.52 12.67 -1.44
C TRP A 31 7.50 14.17 -1.70
N ASP A 32 8.14 14.60 -2.79
CA ASP A 32 8.21 16.02 -3.15
C ASP A 32 6.85 16.61 -3.55
N SER A 33 5.92 15.78 -4.01
CA SER A 33 4.55 16.18 -4.36
C SER A 33 3.52 15.63 -3.38
N ALA A 34 2.57 16.48 -3.01
CA ALA A 34 1.43 16.10 -2.16
C ALA A 34 0.56 15.01 -2.81
N ARG A 35 0.41 15.05 -4.14
CA ARG A 35 -0.31 14.04 -4.93
C ARG A 35 0.61 13.52 -6.03
N PRO A 36 1.04 12.25 -5.98
CA PRO A 36 1.97 11.71 -6.96
C PRO A 36 1.26 11.40 -8.29
N SER A 37 2.02 10.93 -9.28
CA SER A 37 1.45 10.34 -10.50
C SER A 37 0.74 9.01 -10.20
N ALA A 38 -0.14 8.59 -11.12
CA ALA A 38 -0.80 7.28 -11.03
C ALA A 38 0.21 6.12 -11.08
N GLU A 39 1.35 6.30 -11.74
CA GLU A 39 2.43 5.30 -11.80
C GLU A 39 3.01 5.02 -10.41
N ILE A 40 3.32 6.08 -9.65
CA ILE A 40 3.80 5.94 -8.26
C ILE A 40 2.72 5.34 -7.35
N GLU A 41 1.44 5.66 -7.57
CA GLU A 41 0.34 4.98 -6.85
C GLU A 41 0.33 3.48 -7.14
N ASN A 42 0.50 3.07 -8.40
CA ASN A 42 0.53 1.66 -8.80
C ASN A 42 1.69 0.89 -8.17
N GLU A 43 2.86 1.50 -8.02
CA GLU A 43 4.02 0.89 -7.36
C GLU A 43 3.75 0.51 -5.89
N ASN A 44 2.92 1.29 -5.17
CA ASN A 44 2.54 0.93 -3.79
C ASN A 44 1.73 -0.36 -3.74
N ALA A 45 0.81 -0.54 -4.70
CA ALA A 45 0.01 -1.76 -4.81
C ALA A 45 0.88 -2.95 -5.24
N LEU A 46 1.81 -2.75 -6.17
CA LEU A 46 2.77 -3.77 -6.59
C LEU A 46 3.61 -4.26 -5.41
N PHE A 47 4.21 -3.34 -4.66
CA PHE A 47 5.01 -3.67 -3.47
C PHE A 47 4.20 -4.43 -2.43
N PHE A 48 3.00 -3.93 -2.08
CA PHE A 48 2.15 -4.59 -1.08
C PHE A 48 1.74 -6.00 -1.50
N ASN A 49 1.42 -6.20 -2.78
CA ASN A 49 1.09 -7.53 -3.32
C ASN A 49 2.31 -8.45 -3.29
N ALA A 50 3.50 -7.96 -3.63
CA ALA A 50 4.73 -8.76 -3.57
C ALA A 50 5.05 -9.22 -2.14
N VAL A 51 4.97 -8.32 -1.16
CA VAL A 51 5.14 -8.65 0.27
C VAL A 51 4.08 -9.64 0.74
N THR A 52 2.81 -9.40 0.37
CA THR A 52 1.71 -10.31 0.70
C THR A 52 1.97 -11.71 0.15
N ASN A 53 2.36 -11.82 -1.12
CA ASN A 53 2.65 -13.10 -1.74
C ASN A 53 3.82 -13.81 -1.04
N TYR A 54 4.89 -13.10 -0.71
CA TYR A 54 6.05 -13.66 -0.01
C TYR A 54 5.70 -14.21 1.38
N LEU A 55 4.87 -13.49 2.15
CA LEU A 55 4.48 -13.90 3.51
C LEU A 55 3.46 -15.03 3.57
N ASN A 56 2.79 -15.35 2.46
CA ASN A 56 1.78 -16.42 2.37
C ASN A 56 2.26 -17.67 1.59
N GLN A 57 3.57 -17.77 1.32
CA GLN A 57 4.19 -19.02 0.84
C GLN A 57 4.29 -20.04 1.98
#